data_AF-A0A1V3XB32-F1
#
_entry.id   AF-A0A1V3XB32-F1
#
_cell.length_a   1.000
_cell.length_b   1.000
_cell.length_c   1.000
_cell.angle_alpha   90.00
_cell.angle_beta   90.00
_cell.angle_gamma   90.00
#
_symmetry.space_group_name_H-M   'P 1'
#
loop_
_entity.id
_entity.type
_entity.pdbx_description
1 polymer ?
#
loop_
_entity_poly.entity_id
_entity_poly.type
_entity_poly.pdbx_seq_one_letter_code
_entity_poly.pdbx_strand_id
1 'polypeptide(L)' 'MRYGVPNADSAKALGLGSPKTAPWEVVRLLVDGPVLSKDAALLEHETLPADPSPRKVPAGTPGAP' A
#
# COMPACT_ATOMS: atom_id res chain seq x y z
N MET A 1 2.66 9.72 2.42
CA MET A 1 2.86 8.29 2.70
C MET A 1 4.35 7.99 2.67
N ARG A 2 4.89 7.24 3.64
CA ARG A 2 6.26 6.72 3.65
C ARG A 2 6.23 5.20 3.66
N TYR A 3 7.16 4.57 2.95
CA TYR A 3 7.30 3.12 2.89
C TYR A 3 8.70 2.73 3.37
N GLY A 4 8.78 1.76 4.28
CA GLY A 4 10.07 1.29 4.80
C GLY A 4 10.81 0.43 3.77
N VAL A 5 12.13 0.61 3.65
CA VAL A 5 12.99 -0.28 2.86
C VAL A 5 14.00 -0.90 3.84
N PRO A 6 13.96 -2.23 4.07
CA PRO A 6 14.65 -2.83 5.21
C PRO A 6 16.16 -3.02 5.00
N ASN A 7 16.62 -3.11 3.74
CA ASN A 7 18.02 -3.37 3.41
C ASN A 7 18.39 -2.86 2.00
N ALA A 8 19.68 -2.84 1.71
CA ALA A 8 20.22 -2.37 0.43
C ALA A 8 19.84 -3.27 -0.75
N ASP A 9 19.68 -4.58 -0.53
CA ASP A 9 19.24 -5.51 -1.57
C ASP A 9 17.81 -5.21 -2.04
N SER A 10 16.91 -4.92 -1.11
CA SER A 10 15.53 -4.50 -1.43
C SER A 10 15.54 -3.17 -2.18
N ALA A 11 16.36 -2.19 -1.75
CA ALA A 11 16.51 -0.93 -2.47
C ALA A 11 17.01 -1.14 -3.90
N LYS A 12 18.05 -1.97 -4.08
CA LYS A 12 18.63 -2.31 -5.39
C LYS A 12 17.62 -3.00 -6.30
N ALA A 13 16.86 -3.97 -5.77
CA ALA A 13 15.83 -4.67 -6.53
C ALA A 13 14.72 -3.74 -7.05
N LEU A 14 14.44 -2.66 -6.30
CA LEU A 14 13.48 -1.61 -6.67
C LEU A 14 14.08 -0.52 -7.57
N GLY A 15 15.37 -0.62 -7.93
CA GLY A 15 16.07 0.43 -8.69
C GLY A 15 16.34 1.71 -7.88
N LEU A 16 16.21 1.66 -6.55
CA LEU A 16 16.49 2.77 -5.65
C LEU A 16 17.99 2.79 -5.31
N GLY A 17 18.67 3.85 -5.71
CA GLY A 17 20.08 4.09 -5.41
C GLY A 17 20.32 5.42 -4.71
N SER A 18 21.44 5.52 -3.99
CA SER A 18 21.92 6.75 -3.35
C SER A 18 20.88 7.45 -2.45
N PRO A 19 20.46 6.81 -1.34
CA PRO A 19 19.49 7.41 -0.43
C PRO A 19 20.04 8.72 0.12
N LYS A 20 19.19 9.75 0.17
CA LYS A 20 19.54 11.05 0.74
C LYS A 20 19.17 11.06 2.23
N THR A 21 20.07 11.55 3.06
CA THR A 21 19.78 11.79 4.48
C THR A 21 18.66 12.81 4.61
N ALA A 22 17.60 12.45 5.32
CA ALA A 22 16.46 13.33 5.59
C ALA A 22 16.26 13.48 7.10
N PRO A 23 15.83 14.67 7.57
CA PRO A 23 15.54 14.87 8.99
C PRO A 23 14.32 14.05 9.40
N TRP A 24 14.49 13.21 10.42
CA TRP A 24 13.45 12.32 10.89
C TRP A 24 12.17 13.04 11.30
N GLU A 25 12.32 14.23 11.88
CA GLU A 25 11.26 15.14 12.28
C GLU A 25 10.24 15.42 11.17
N VAL A 26 10.70 15.51 9.92
CA VAL A 26 9.84 15.76 8.74
C VAL A 26 9.32 14.45 8.16
N VAL A 27 10.17 13.42 8.08
CA VAL A 27 9.81 12.12 7.49
C VAL A 27 8.64 11.47 8.24
N ARG A 28 8.62 11.57 9.57
CA ARG A 28 7.56 11.01 10.42
C ARG A 28 6.18 11.67 10.27
N LEU A 29 6.10 12.84 9.64
CA LEU A 29 4.82 13.50 9.34
C LEU A 29 4.07 12.81 8.18
N LEU A 30 4.80 12.04 7.37
CA LEU A 30 4.21 11.23 6.32
C LEU A 30 3.55 9.99 6.94
N VAL A 31 2.28 9.76 6.61
CA VAL A 31 1.54 8.55 7.03
C VAL A 31 2.32 7.29 6.66
N ASP A 32 2.35 6.32 7.57
CA ASP A 32 3.03 5.05 7.40
C ASP A 32 2.33 4.12 6.42
N GLY A 33 3.12 3.57 5.50
CA GLY A 33 2.74 2.51 4.59
C GLY A 33 3.48 1.21 4.89
N PRO A 34 3.13 0.12 4.18
CA PRO A 34 3.80 -1.18 4.32
C PRO A 34 5.30 -1.11 4.02
N VAL A 35 6.04 -2.08 4.56
CA VAL A 35 7.47 -2.26 4.27
C VAL A 35 7.63 -2.93 2.90
N LEU A 36 8.54 -2.41 2.09
CA LEU A 36 8.91 -2.96 0.79
C LEU A 36 10.00 -4.02 0.98
N SER A 37 9.59 -5.22 1.39
CA SER A 37 10.47 -6.38 1.55
C SER A 37 10.08 -7.54 0.63
N LYS A 38 11.03 -8.44 0.38
CA LYS A 38 10.78 -9.66 -0.39
C LYS A 38 9.74 -10.56 0.28
N ASP A 39 9.83 -10.73 1.59
CA ASP A 39 8.91 -11.59 2.35
C ASP A 39 7.48 -11.06 2.29
N ALA A 40 7.30 -9.74 2.39
CA ALA A 40 5.99 -9.11 2.24
C ALA A 40 5.42 -9.26 0.82
N ALA A 41 6.28 -9.24 -0.20
CA ALA A 41 5.87 -9.39 -1.59
C ALA A 41 5.50 -10.84 -1.99
N LEU A 42 5.97 -11.84 -1.24
CA LEU A 42 5.67 -13.26 -1.48
C LEU A 42 4.33 -13.72 -0.88
N LEU A 43 3.60 -12.82 -0.24
CA LEU A 43 2.27 -13.12 0.29
C LEU A 43 1.25 -13.16 -0.84
N GLU A 44 0.38 -14.17 -0.81
CA GLU A 44 -0.79 -14.21 -1.67
C GLU A 44 -1.76 -13.11 -1.22
N HIS A 45 -2.08 -12.21 -2.13
CA HIS A 45 -3.12 -11.22 -1.93
C HIS A 45 -4.37 -11.70 -2.65
N GLU A 46 -5.46 -11.87 -1.91
CA GLU A 46 -6.77 -12.09 -2.52
C GLU A 46 -7.16 -10.80 -3.27
N THR A 47 -7.15 -10.88 -4.60
CA THR A 47 -7.58 -9.79 -5.46
C THR A 47 -8.81 -10.27 -6.22
N LEU A 48 -9.98 -9.73 -5.86
CA LEU A 48 -11.13 -9.78 -6.75
C LEU A 48 -10.99 -8.63 -7.74
N PRO A 49 -10.89 -8.91 -9.06
CA PRO A 49 -10.97 -7.84 -10.05
C PRO A 49 -12.34 -7.15 -9.93
N ALA A 50 -12.36 -5.84 -10.17
CA ALA A 50 -13.61 -5.11 -10.22
C ALA A 50 -14.52 -5.75 -11.29
N ASP A 51 -15.78 -6.03 -10.92
CA ASP A 51 -16.78 -6.54 -11.85
C ASP A 51 -16.98 -5.53 -12.99
N PRO A 52 -16.72 -5.90 -14.27
CA PRO A 52 -16.94 -5.00 -15.40
C PRO A 52 -18.43 -4.72 -15.67
N SER A 53 -19.35 -5.49 -15.08
CA SER A 53 -20.80 -5.28 -15.18
C SER A 53 -21.47 -5.27 -13.80
N PRO A 54 -21.15 -4.27 -12.95
CA PRO A 54 -21.68 -4.22 -11.59
C PRO A 54 -23.19 -4.00 -11.62
N ARG A 55 -23.94 -4.86 -10.92
CA ARG A 55 -25.38 -4.68 -10.74
C ARG A 55 -25.64 -3.49 -9.81
N LYS A 56 -26.64 -2.66 -10.13
CA LYS A 56 -27.16 -1.64 -9.20
C LYS A 56 -27.73 -2.33 -7.95
N VAL A 57 -27.22 -1.98 -6.77
CA VAL A 57 -27.89 -2.33 -5.51
C VAL A 57 -29.20 -1.54 -5.48
N PRO A 58 -30.37 -2.20 -5.26
CA PRO A 58 -31.61 -1.47 -5.07
C PRO A 58 -31.40 -0.49 -3.93
N ALA A 59 -31.78 0.77 -4.12
CA ALA A 59 -31.87 1.71 -3.00
C ALA A 59 -32.90 1.15 -2.03
N GLY A 60 -32.45 0.37 -1.04
CA GLY A 60 -33.29 -0.05 0.05
C GLY A 60 -33.79 1.22 0.71
N THR A 61 -35.11 1.43 0.70
CA THR A 61 -35.76 2.49 1.47
C THR A 61 -35.22 2.39 2.91
N PRO A 62 -34.52 3.42 3.43
CA PRO A 62 -34.13 3.43 4.82
C PRO A 62 -35.39 3.42 5.67
N GLY A 63 -35.68 2.28 6.30
CA GLY A 63 -36.76 2.12 7.28
C GLY A 63 -38.18 2.09 6.70
N ALA A 64 -38.82 0.93 6.83
CA ALA A 64 -40.23 0.84 7.17
C ALA A 64 -40.40 -0.42 8.05
N PRO A 65 -41.24 -0.38 9.10
CA PRO A 65 -41.11 -1.13 10.36
C PRO A 65 -41.16 -2.65 10.25
#